data_AF-A0A0S6XNC1-F1
#
_entry.id   AF-A0A0S6XNC1-F1
#
_cell.length_a   1.000
_cell.length_b   1.000
_cell.length_c   1.000
_cell.angle_alpha   90.00
_cell.angle_beta   90.00
_cell.angle_gamma   90.00
#
_symmetry.space_group_name_H-M   'P 1'
#
loop_
_entity.id
_entity.type
_entity.pdbx_description
1 polymer ?
#
loop_
_entity_poly.entity_id
_entity_poly.type
_entity_poly.pdbx_seq_one_letter_code
_entity_poly.pdbx_strand_id
1 'polypeptide(L)'
;MIFIPIRNNVASHALKGSEPILWALDYLFNGLPDFTTAYKCISSNSITSDVSSLLGVVTSATSLPDLRSEIGLPNTRLAVILYYALVLLVGLTAVLIFSPRIEVDTRRKIFHAIVVCMFLPTVFVDPCFCALALSLVLAIFLILEIVRAGQVQPFGAIIGRFLVPYVDGRDLRGPMVVSHVFLLIGCAIPFWLSCATFQRDDSGWELVGDRREVAMLSGVVCVGMGDAAASLIGRRFGRTKWPWIGGKSLEGSLAFAIAVCAGLSFVKLWLRVGGWTDVNAMIGVTSTVEAAVFVVKALLAGCAASFMEAVLTGANDNVVVPIALWLLCRGLQL
;
A
#
# COMPACT_ATOMS: atom_id res chain seq x y z
N MET A 1 29.17 -0.02 12.87
CA MET A 1 28.96 -0.70 14.17
C MET A 1 27.50 -1.02 14.51
N ILE A 2 26.50 -0.24 14.05
CA ILE A 2 25.07 -0.48 14.37
C ILE A 2 24.49 -1.72 13.67
N PHE A 3 24.99 -2.09 12.48
CA PHE A 3 24.46 -3.22 11.70
C PHE A 3 24.64 -4.60 12.36
N ILE A 4 25.69 -4.81 13.14
CA ILE A 4 25.98 -6.10 13.80
C ILE A 4 24.94 -6.43 14.88
N PRO A 5 24.64 -5.55 15.85
CA PRO A 5 23.61 -5.83 16.86
C PRO A 5 22.21 -5.93 16.25
N ILE A 6 21.87 -5.13 15.22
CA ILE A 6 20.59 -5.26 14.51
C ILE A 6 20.50 -6.62 13.82
N ARG A 7 21.53 -7.01 13.05
CA ARG A 7 21.59 -8.30 12.36
C ARG A 7 21.43 -9.47 13.32
N ASN A 8 22.13 -9.44 14.46
CA ASN A 8 22.03 -10.49 15.47
C ASN A 8 20.65 -10.53 16.11
N ASN A 9 20.04 -9.37 16.36
CA ASN A 9 18.69 -9.29 16.92
C ASN A 9 17.63 -9.85 15.95
N VAL A 10 17.71 -9.51 14.67
CA VAL A 10 16.84 -10.05 13.61
C VAL A 10 17.02 -11.56 13.47
N ALA A 11 18.27 -12.03 13.45
CA ALA A 11 18.55 -13.47 13.37
C ALA A 11 17.89 -14.23 14.53
N SER A 12 18.06 -13.76 15.77
CA SER A 12 17.56 -14.49 16.95
C SER A 12 16.06 -14.37 17.16
N HIS A 13 15.45 -13.20 16.92
CA HIS A 13 14.05 -12.94 17.26
C HIS A 13 13.09 -13.09 16.08
N ALA A 14 13.54 -12.84 14.85
CA ALA A 14 12.67 -12.88 13.67
C ALA A 14 12.90 -14.13 12.80
N LEU A 15 14.14 -14.64 12.71
CA LEU A 15 14.51 -15.66 11.72
C LEU A 15 14.95 -17.00 12.34
N LYS A 16 14.63 -17.25 13.62
CA LYS A 16 14.92 -18.51 14.34
C LYS A 16 16.40 -18.94 14.24
N GLY A 17 17.32 -17.98 14.22
CA GLY A 17 18.77 -18.20 14.11
C GLY A 17 19.33 -18.20 12.68
N SER A 18 18.48 -18.04 11.66
CA SER A 18 18.94 -17.95 10.27
C SER A 18 19.67 -16.64 9.99
N GLU A 19 20.67 -16.71 9.11
CA GLU A 19 21.43 -15.53 8.68
C GLU A 19 20.52 -14.61 7.85
N PRO A 20 20.33 -13.32 8.21
CA PRO A 20 19.31 -12.48 7.59
C PRO A 20 19.49 -12.19 6.10
N ILE A 21 20.74 -12.10 5.61
CA ILE A 21 21.03 -11.80 4.21
C ILE A 21 20.75 -13.04 3.35
N LEU A 22 21.25 -14.20 3.77
CA LEU A 22 20.99 -15.48 3.11
C LEU A 22 19.50 -15.82 3.13
N TRP A 23 18.82 -15.59 4.24
CA TRP A 23 17.37 -15.74 4.32
C TRP A 23 16.66 -14.81 3.32
N ALA A 24 17.07 -13.55 3.20
CA ALA A 24 16.45 -12.63 2.25
C ALA A 24 16.68 -13.03 0.78
N LEU A 25 17.87 -13.56 0.46
CA LEU A 25 18.18 -14.08 -0.86
C LEU A 25 17.34 -15.32 -1.19
N ASP A 26 17.24 -16.25 -0.25
CA ASP A 26 16.39 -17.44 -0.39
C ASP A 26 14.91 -17.04 -0.53
N TYR A 27 14.44 -16.14 0.32
CA TYR A 27 13.08 -15.62 0.33
C TYR A 27 12.64 -15.01 -1.01
N LEU A 28 13.56 -14.36 -1.74
CA LEU A 28 13.28 -13.72 -3.02
C LEU A 28 13.56 -14.63 -4.23
N PHE A 29 14.65 -15.39 -4.19
CA PHE A 29 15.23 -15.99 -5.40
C PHE A 29 15.18 -17.52 -5.44
N ASN A 30 14.73 -18.20 -4.39
CA ASN A 30 14.67 -19.67 -4.37
C ASN A 30 13.73 -20.27 -5.45
N GLY A 31 12.84 -19.47 -6.04
CA GLY A 31 11.99 -19.90 -7.16
C GLY A 31 12.64 -19.79 -8.55
N LEU A 32 13.83 -19.18 -8.66
CA LEU A 32 14.49 -19.00 -9.95
C LEU A 32 15.20 -20.27 -10.41
N PRO A 33 15.14 -20.60 -11.71
CA PRO A 33 15.91 -21.71 -12.25
C PRO A 33 17.41 -21.43 -12.18
N ASP A 34 18.21 -22.46 -11.90
CA ASP A 34 19.66 -22.38 -12.00
C ASP A 34 20.10 -21.93 -13.40
N PHE A 35 21.26 -21.26 -13.47
CA PHE A 35 21.79 -20.71 -14.72
C PHE A 35 21.80 -21.72 -15.88
N THR A 36 22.17 -22.98 -15.60
CA THR A 36 22.17 -24.07 -16.58
C THR A 36 20.77 -24.39 -17.11
N THR A 37 19.76 -24.35 -16.26
CA THR A 37 18.35 -24.59 -16.62
C THR A 37 17.79 -23.42 -17.41
N ALA A 38 18.07 -22.19 -16.97
CA ALA A 38 17.71 -20.96 -17.68
C ALA A 38 18.33 -20.93 -19.09
N TYR A 39 19.62 -21.25 -19.21
CA TYR A 39 20.31 -21.31 -20.50
C TYR A 39 19.73 -22.37 -21.43
N LYS A 40 19.41 -23.57 -20.92
CA LYS A 40 18.75 -24.63 -21.71
C LYS A 40 17.36 -24.23 -22.21
N CYS A 41 16.57 -23.54 -21.39
CA CYS A 41 15.27 -23.01 -21.78
C CYS A 41 15.40 -21.97 -22.92
N ILE A 42 16.32 -21.00 -22.77
CA ILE A 42 16.54 -19.95 -23.78
C ILE A 42 17.10 -20.53 -25.08
N SER A 43 18.09 -21.43 -24.99
CA SER A 43 18.78 -21.99 -26.16
C SER A 43 17.93 -22.99 -26.96
N SER A 44 16.91 -23.60 -26.35
CA SER A 44 16.07 -24.61 -27.01
C SER A 44 14.87 -24.04 -27.80
N ASN A 45 14.68 -22.71 -27.86
CA ASN A 45 13.48 -22.08 -28.44
C ASN A 45 12.14 -22.61 -27.87
N SER A 46 12.16 -23.25 -26.69
CA SER A 46 11.00 -23.82 -25.99
C SER A 46 10.09 -22.77 -25.33
N ILE A 47 10.33 -21.48 -25.61
CA ILE A 47 9.58 -20.37 -25.03
C ILE A 47 8.08 -20.51 -25.34
N THR A 48 7.71 -21.01 -26.52
CA THR A 48 6.29 -21.19 -26.87
C THR A 48 5.61 -22.29 -26.05
N SER A 49 6.31 -23.39 -25.75
CA SER A 49 5.76 -24.45 -24.89
C SER A 49 5.66 -23.98 -23.44
N ASP A 50 6.62 -23.21 -22.96
CA ASP A 50 6.63 -22.68 -21.59
C ASP A 50 5.55 -21.60 -21.38
N VAL A 51 5.28 -20.78 -22.40
CA VAL A 51 4.14 -19.85 -22.37
C VAL A 51 2.82 -20.61 -22.37
N SER A 52 2.70 -21.69 -23.14
CA SER A 52 1.48 -22.50 -23.17
C SER A 52 1.23 -23.24 -21.85
N SER A 53 2.27 -23.70 -21.16
CA SER A 53 2.14 -24.33 -19.85
C SER A 53 1.78 -23.31 -18.77
N LEU A 54 2.39 -22.12 -18.78
CA LEU A 54 1.99 -21.01 -17.91
C LEU A 54 0.54 -20.60 -18.15
N LEU A 55 0.11 -20.51 -19.42
CA LEU A 55 -1.27 -20.20 -19.76
C LEU A 55 -2.21 -21.29 -19.24
N GLY A 56 -1.80 -22.57 -19.36
CA GLY A 56 -2.50 -23.70 -18.77
C GLY A 56 -2.74 -23.53 -17.26
N VAL A 57 -1.68 -23.23 -16.51
CA VAL A 57 -1.71 -22.93 -15.06
C VAL A 57 -2.67 -21.77 -14.75
N VAL A 58 -2.57 -20.66 -15.48
CA VAL A 58 -3.46 -19.51 -15.29
C VAL A 58 -4.92 -19.86 -15.58
N THR A 59 -5.18 -20.71 -16.58
CA THR A 59 -6.54 -21.14 -16.92
C THR A 59 -7.10 -22.22 -15.99
N SER A 60 -6.25 -23.00 -15.32
CA SER A 60 -6.68 -24.03 -14.36
C SER A 60 -6.96 -23.46 -12.97
N ALA A 61 -6.32 -22.36 -12.59
CA ALA A 61 -6.50 -21.76 -11.28
C ALA A 61 -7.92 -21.20 -11.10
N THR A 62 -8.62 -21.67 -10.07
CA THR A 62 -9.97 -21.23 -9.72
C THR A 62 -10.02 -19.97 -8.88
N SER A 63 -8.92 -19.66 -8.18
CA SER A 63 -8.77 -18.48 -7.33
C SER A 63 -7.32 -17.95 -7.36
N LEU A 64 -7.11 -16.72 -6.88
CA LEU A 64 -5.76 -16.15 -6.80
C LEU A 64 -4.86 -16.85 -5.76
N PRO A 65 -5.38 -17.33 -4.61
CA PRO A 65 -4.63 -18.23 -3.74
C PRO A 65 -4.14 -19.49 -4.44
N ASP A 66 -5.00 -20.14 -5.25
CA ASP A 66 -4.62 -21.34 -6.00
C ASP A 66 -3.50 -21.00 -6.99
N LEU A 67 -3.66 -19.92 -7.77
CA LEU A 67 -2.66 -19.45 -8.71
C LEU A 67 -1.32 -19.13 -8.03
N ARG A 68 -1.36 -18.49 -6.85
CA ARG A 68 -0.16 -18.20 -6.04
C ARG A 68 0.54 -19.49 -5.60
N SER A 69 -0.23 -20.52 -5.25
CA SER A 69 0.32 -21.82 -4.85
C SER A 69 0.97 -22.56 -6.02
N GLU A 70 0.38 -22.51 -7.22
CA GLU A 70 0.91 -23.15 -8.43
C GLU A 70 2.15 -22.45 -8.99
N ILE A 71 2.15 -21.11 -9.02
CA ILE A 71 3.32 -20.31 -9.46
C ILE A 71 4.46 -20.38 -8.45
N GLY A 72 4.12 -20.55 -7.17
CA GLY A 72 5.05 -20.54 -6.04
C GLY A 72 5.26 -19.14 -5.46
N LEU A 73 5.59 -19.12 -4.16
CA LEU A 73 5.74 -17.88 -3.38
C LEU A 73 6.86 -16.97 -3.92
N PRO A 74 8.09 -17.45 -4.20
CA PRO A 74 9.17 -16.56 -4.66
C PRO A 74 8.85 -15.94 -6.03
N ASN A 75 8.31 -16.72 -6.96
CA ASN A 75 7.92 -16.24 -8.29
C ASN A 75 6.78 -15.22 -8.22
N THR A 76 5.81 -15.41 -7.33
CA THR A 76 4.77 -14.42 -7.06
C THR A 76 5.37 -13.10 -6.56
N ARG A 77 6.34 -13.14 -5.65
CA ARG A 77 7.03 -11.94 -5.14
C ARG A 77 7.80 -11.22 -6.24
N LEU A 78 8.49 -11.95 -7.10
CA LEU A 78 9.18 -11.37 -8.27
C LEU A 78 8.20 -10.73 -9.26
N ALA A 79 7.04 -11.35 -9.50
CA ALA A 79 5.98 -10.77 -10.32
C ALA A 79 5.43 -9.46 -9.70
N VAL A 80 5.23 -9.42 -8.38
CA VAL A 80 4.84 -8.19 -7.67
C VAL A 80 5.92 -7.11 -7.77
N ILE A 81 7.21 -7.46 -7.66
CA ILE A 81 8.33 -6.52 -7.85
C ILE A 81 8.33 -5.95 -9.27
N LEU A 82 8.17 -6.80 -10.28
CA LEU A 82 8.09 -6.37 -11.67
C LEU A 82 6.88 -5.45 -11.91
N TYR A 83 5.74 -5.79 -11.33
CA TYR A 83 4.54 -4.94 -11.35
C TYR A 83 4.80 -3.57 -10.71
N TYR A 84 5.43 -3.53 -9.53
CA TYR A 84 5.82 -2.28 -8.87
C TYR A 84 6.78 -1.46 -9.73
N ALA A 85 7.78 -2.08 -10.34
CA ALA A 85 8.70 -1.40 -11.25
C ALA A 85 7.97 -0.78 -12.45
N LEU A 86 7.00 -1.50 -13.04
CA LEU A 86 6.18 -1.00 -14.14
C LEU A 86 5.29 0.18 -13.70
N VAL A 87 4.58 0.06 -12.59
CA VAL A 87 3.73 1.14 -12.05
C VAL A 87 4.56 2.38 -11.73
N LEU A 88 5.74 2.21 -11.13
CA LEU A 88 6.67 3.30 -10.85
C LEU A 88 7.20 3.93 -12.14
N LEU A 89 7.57 3.13 -13.14
CA LEU A 89 8.03 3.63 -14.43
C LEU A 89 6.96 4.49 -15.11
N VAL A 90 5.73 3.99 -15.19
CA VAL A 90 4.59 4.71 -15.77
C VAL A 90 4.27 5.96 -14.94
N GLY A 91 4.22 5.83 -13.61
CA GLY A 91 3.92 6.91 -12.69
C GLY A 91 4.95 8.04 -12.74
N LEU A 92 6.24 7.71 -12.72
CA LEU A 92 7.32 8.69 -12.84
C LEU A 92 7.32 9.36 -14.21
N THR A 93 7.07 8.59 -15.28
CA THR A 93 6.92 9.16 -16.63
C THR A 93 5.77 10.16 -16.67
N ALA A 94 4.62 9.82 -16.07
CA ALA A 94 3.49 10.75 -15.95
C ALA A 94 3.87 12.01 -15.15
N VAL A 95 4.57 11.88 -14.02
CA VAL A 95 5.07 13.03 -13.25
C VAL A 95 5.97 13.92 -14.12
N LEU A 96 6.91 13.35 -14.88
CA LEU A 96 7.82 14.14 -15.72
C LEU A 96 7.08 14.87 -16.85
N ILE A 97 6.06 14.25 -17.45
CA ILE A 97 5.27 14.85 -18.54
C ILE A 97 4.32 15.94 -18.02
N PHE A 98 3.65 15.69 -16.89
CA PHE A 98 2.59 16.57 -16.40
C PHE A 98 3.08 17.63 -15.40
N SER A 99 4.15 17.38 -14.64
CA SER A 99 4.67 18.30 -13.60
C SER A 99 4.88 19.75 -14.07
N PRO A 100 5.36 20.03 -15.30
CA PRO A 100 5.50 21.41 -15.77
C PRO A 100 4.18 22.14 -16.03
N ARG A 101 3.06 21.42 -16.14
CA ARG A 101 1.77 21.93 -16.61
C ARG A 101 0.69 21.97 -15.53
N ILE A 102 0.94 21.41 -14.34
CA ILE A 102 -0.05 21.26 -13.28
C ILE A 102 0.41 21.89 -11.97
N GLU A 103 -0.55 22.31 -11.15
CA GLU A 103 -0.32 22.82 -9.81
C GLU A 103 0.33 21.76 -8.89
N VAL A 104 1.07 22.25 -7.89
CA VAL A 104 1.80 21.42 -6.90
C VAL A 104 0.89 20.42 -6.19
N ASP A 105 -0.34 20.81 -5.85
CA ASP A 105 -1.32 19.93 -5.22
C ASP A 105 -1.72 18.78 -6.13
N THR A 106 -2.02 19.07 -7.40
CA THR A 106 -2.37 18.05 -8.38
C THR A 106 -1.21 17.10 -8.64
N ARG A 107 0.03 17.60 -8.67
CA ARG A 107 1.24 16.78 -8.73
C ARG A 107 1.35 15.84 -7.53
N ARG A 108 1.06 16.32 -6.32
CA ARG A 108 1.04 15.48 -5.10
C ARG A 108 0.03 14.34 -5.21
N LYS A 109 -1.12 14.58 -5.85
CA LYS A 109 -2.13 13.53 -6.06
C LYS A 109 -1.73 12.46 -7.08
N ILE A 110 -0.78 12.75 -7.99
CA ILE A 110 -0.19 11.69 -8.82
C ILE A 110 0.53 10.66 -7.96
N PHE A 111 1.28 11.09 -6.93
CA PHE A 111 1.93 10.15 -6.00
C PHE A 111 0.91 9.34 -5.18
N HIS A 112 -0.23 9.94 -4.83
CA HIS A 112 -1.32 9.23 -4.16
C HIS A 112 -1.92 8.16 -5.08
N ALA A 113 -2.15 8.49 -6.35
CA ALA A 113 -2.62 7.55 -7.36
C ALA A 113 -1.62 6.40 -7.59
N ILE A 114 -0.31 6.69 -7.64
CA ILE A 114 0.75 5.67 -7.76
C ILE A 114 0.66 4.68 -6.59
N VAL A 115 0.53 5.17 -5.35
CA VAL A 115 0.41 4.32 -4.16
C VAL A 115 -0.85 3.44 -4.22
N VAL A 116 -1.99 3.97 -4.67
CA VAL A 116 -3.22 3.17 -4.89
C VAL A 116 -2.99 2.09 -5.94
N CYS A 117 -2.43 2.45 -7.10
CA CYS A 117 -2.14 1.48 -8.17
C CYS A 117 -1.13 0.42 -7.73
N MET A 118 -0.17 0.76 -6.88
CA MET A 118 0.77 -0.21 -6.33
C MET A 118 0.06 -1.16 -5.37
N PHE A 119 -0.46 -0.66 -4.25
CA PHE A 119 -0.84 -1.52 -3.12
C PHE A 119 -2.24 -2.12 -3.21
N LEU A 120 -3.20 -1.43 -3.82
CA LEU A 120 -4.58 -1.92 -3.87
C LEU A 120 -4.68 -3.32 -4.53
N PRO A 121 -4.06 -3.59 -5.70
CA PRO A 121 -4.13 -4.92 -6.31
C PRO A 121 -3.22 -5.96 -5.65
N THR A 122 -2.12 -5.57 -4.99
CA THR A 122 -1.08 -6.51 -4.55
C THR A 122 -1.12 -6.90 -3.08
N VAL A 123 -1.72 -6.08 -2.21
CA VAL A 123 -1.72 -6.34 -0.75
C VAL A 123 -2.35 -7.69 -0.39
N PHE A 124 -3.38 -8.11 -1.11
CA PHE A 124 -3.99 -9.43 -0.88
C PHE A 124 -3.21 -10.59 -1.51
N VAL A 125 -2.44 -10.33 -2.57
CA VAL A 125 -1.64 -11.35 -3.28
C VAL A 125 -0.52 -11.87 -2.38
N ASP A 126 0.31 -10.97 -1.83
CA ASP A 126 1.34 -11.34 -0.86
C ASP A 126 1.46 -10.29 0.25
N PRO A 127 0.66 -10.39 1.32
CA PRO A 127 0.64 -9.39 2.38
C PRO A 127 1.95 -9.33 3.17
N CYS A 128 2.61 -10.47 3.40
CA CYS A 128 3.85 -10.50 4.16
C CYS A 128 4.99 -9.83 3.39
N PHE A 129 5.10 -10.12 2.10
CA PHE A 129 6.04 -9.42 1.22
C PHE A 129 5.74 -7.92 1.15
N CYS A 130 4.47 -7.53 0.97
CA CYS A 130 4.10 -6.11 0.94
C CYS A 130 4.44 -5.41 2.26
N ALA A 131 4.23 -6.05 3.40
CA ALA A 131 4.54 -5.48 4.72
C ALA A 131 6.05 -5.32 4.94
N LEU A 132 6.85 -6.29 4.48
CA LEU A 132 8.31 -6.23 4.49
C LEU A 132 8.82 -5.12 3.57
N ALA A 133 8.35 -5.09 2.32
CA ALA A 133 8.74 -4.08 1.33
C ALA A 133 8.41 -2.66 1.81
N LEU A 134 7.22 -2.47 2.39
CA LEU A 134 6.80 -1.18 2.93
C LEU A 134 7.65 -0.74 4.13
N SER A 135 8.02 -1.68 5.01
CA SER A 135 8.94 -1.43 6.13
C SER A 135 10.33 -1.03 5.64
N LEU A 136 10.85 -1.71 4.63
CA LEU A 136 12.16 -1.42 4.04
C LEU A 136 12.17 -0.04 3.36
N VAL A 137 11.13 0.27 2.57
CA VAL A 137 11.01 1.58 1.91
C VAL A 137 10.88 2.70 2.94
N LEU A 138 10.13 2.50 4.03
CA LEU A 138 10.06 3.48 5.12
C LEU A 138 11.44 3.68 5.76
N ALA A 139 12.17 2.60 6.06
CA ALA A 139 13.52 2.70 6.62
C ALA A 139 14.46 3.47 5.68
N ILE A 140 14.42 3.23 4.37
CA ILE A 140 15.19 3.98 3.38
C ILE A 140 14.79 5.47 3.40
N PHE A 141 13.50 5.79 3.42
CA PHE A 141 13.03 7.17 3.45
C PHE A 141 13.50 7.90 4.72
N LEU A 142 13.44 7.24 5.88
CA LEU A 142 13.93 7.80 7.13
C LEU A 142 15.45 8.00 7.11
N ILE A 143 16.21 7.06 6.56
CA ILE A 143 17.68 7.21 6.44
C ILE A 143 18.04 8.36 5.50
N LEU A 144 17.43 8.43 4.32
CA LEU A 144 17.64 9.52 3.37
C LEU A 144 17.32 10.88 3.99
N GLU A 145 16.27 10.92 4.79
CA GLU A 145 15.84 12.12 5.47
C GLU A 145 16.78 12.52 6.61
N ILE A 146 17.31 11.56 7.39
CA ILE A 146 18.36 11.81 8.38
C ILE A 146 19.63 12.35 7.70
N VAL A 147 20.03 11.77 6.58
CA VAL A 147 21.20 12.22 5.80
C VAL A 147 21.00 13.66 5.29
N ARG A 148 19.80 13.96 4.79
CA ARG A 148 19.42 15.30 4.31
C ARG A 148 19.37 16.32 5.46
N ALA A 149 18.67 16.01 6.54
CA ALA A 149 18.50 16.91 7.69
C ALA A 149 19.84 17.14 8.40
N GLY A 150 20.68 16.12 8.51
CA GLY A 150 22.03 16.21 9.06
C GLY A 150 23.07 16.88 8.14
N GLN A 151 22.69 17.29 6.92
CA GLN A 151 23.57 17.94 5.94
C GLN A 151 24.88 17.17 5.68
N VAL A 152 24.81 15.83 5.73
CA VAL A 152 25.98 14.96 5.57
C VAL A 152 26.55 15.13 4.17
N GLN A 153 27.75 15.72 4.06
CA GLN A 153 28.40 15.95 2.77
C GLN A 153 28.87 14.63 2.15
N PRO A 154 28.76 14.45 0.81
CA PRO A 154 28.14 15.34 -0.19
C PRO A 154 26.63 15.12 -0.39
N PHE A 155 26.08 14.03 0.18
CA PHE A 155 24.74 13.54 -0.16
C PHE A 155 23.59 14.44 0.30
N GLY A 156 23.70 15.07 1.47
CA GLY A 156 22.65 15.92 2.03
C GLY A 156 22.28 17.09 1.11
N ALA A 157 23.28 17.72 0.48
CA ALA A 157 23.07 18.81 -0.47
C ALA A 157 22.40 18.33 -1.77
N ILE A 158 22.78 17.15 -2.28
CA ILE A 158 22.19 16.56 -3.50
C ILE A 158 20.72 16.22 -3.26
N ILE A 159 20.43 15.51 -2.16
CA ILE A 159 19.06 15.12 -1.80
C ILE A 159 18.19 16.36 -1.54
N GLY A 160 18.74 17.35 -0.82
CA GLY A 160 18.04 18.61 -0.56
C GLY A 160 17.60 19.30 -1.85
N ARG A 161 18.51 19.47 -2.82
CA ARG A 161 18.20 20.09 -4.12
C ARG A 161 17.16 19.31 -4.92
N PHE A 162 17.21 17.98 -4.88
CA PHE A 162 16.23 17.13 -5.55
C PHE A 162 14.82 17.29 -4.97
N LEU A 163 14.70 17.46 -3.66
CA LEU A 163 13.40 17.54 -2.99
C LEU A 163 12.75 18.92 -3.08
N VAL A 164 13.49 20.02 -3.28
CA VAL A 164 12.96 21.40 -3.32
C VAL A 164 11.66 21.55 -4.15
N PRO A 165 11.53 20.99 -5.37
CA PRO A 165 10.31 21.12 -6.16
C PRO A 165 9.08 20.40 -5.55
N TYR A 166 9.29 19.49 -4.61
CA TYR A 166 8.26 18.64 -4.02
C TYR A 166 7.92 19.03 -2.57
N VAL A 167 8.60 20.03 -2.02
CA VAL A 167 8.38 20.59 -0.68
C VAL A 167 7.29 21.66 -0.75
N ASP A 168 6.36 21.64 0.19
CA ASP A 168 5.32 22.66 0.35
C ASP A 168 5.60 23.57 1.56
N GLY A 169 4.88 24.69 1.69
CA GLY A 169 4.96 25.58 2.85
C GLY A 169 4.70 24.90 4.20
N ARG A 170 4.06 23.73 4.19
CA ARG A 170 3.88 22.85 5.37
C ARG A 170 5.18 22.16 5.80
N ASP A 171 6.02 21.80 4.84
CA ASP A 171 7.31 21.13 5.06
C ASP A 171 8.42 22.12 5.45
N LEU A 172 8.22 23.43 5.23
CA LEU A 172 9.16 24.49 5.62
C LEU A 172 9.09 24.86 7.11
N ARG A 173 8.12 24.33 7.86
CA ARG A 173 7.90 24.64 9.29
C ARG A 173 8.72 23.77 10.25
N GLY A 174 9.53 22.85 9.72
CA GLY A 174 10.39 21.98 10.52
C GLY A 174 11.62 21.51 9.74
N PRO A 175 12.58 20.84 10.40
CA PRO A 175 13.81 20.38 9.76
C PRO A 175 13.59 19.20 8.79
N MET A 176 12.42 18.55 8.83
CA MET A 176 12.09 17.36 8.03
C MET A 176 11.08 17.67 6.91
N VAL A 177 11.29 17.11 5.72
CA VAL A 177 10.32 17.09 4.61
C VAL A 177 9.38 15.92 4.83
N VAL A 178 8.31 16.16 5.57
CA VAL A 178 7.52 15.07 6.16
C VAL A 178 6.41 14.56 5.25
N SER A 179 6.01 15.32 4.23
CA SER A 179 4.87 14.98 3.37
C SER A 179 4.95 13.58 2.71
N HIS A 180 6.13 13.18 2.21
CA HIS A 180 6.31 11.87 1.55
C HIS A 180 6.34 10.72 2.57
N VAL A 181 6.88 10.96 3.76
CA VAL A 181 6.91 9.99 4.86
C VAL A 181 5.49 9.77 5.40
N PHE A 182 4.69 10.82 5.52
CA PHE A 182 3.31 10.72 6.01
C PHE A 182 2.37 10.00 5.04
N LEU A 183 2.53 10.19 3.73
CA LEU A 183 1.79 9.39 2.74
C LEU A 183 2.07 7.89 2.93
N LEU A 184 3.35 7.53 3.10
CA LEU A 184 3.77 6.15 3.27
C LEU A 184 3.25 5.57 4.59
N ILE A 185 3.43 6.29 5.70
CA ILE A 185 2.98 5.88 7.03
C ILE A 185 1.45 5.77 7.10
N GLY A 186 0.72 6.70 6.48
CA GLY A 186 -0.74 6.67 6.40
C GLY A 186 -1.30 5.42 5.74
N CYS A 187 -0.59 4.90 4.74
CA CYS A 187 -0.91 3.61 4.12
C CYS A 187 -0.43 2.43 4.98
N ALA A 188 0.76 2.54 5.56
CA ALA A 188 1.45 1.44 6.23
C ALA A 188 0.86 1.06 7.59
N ILE A 189 0.51 2.03 8.44
CA ILE A 189 0.05 1.74 9.80
C ILE A 189 -1.21 0.86 9.79
N PRO A 190 -2.30 1.23 9.09
CA PRO A 190 -3.48 0.37 8.98
C PRO A 190 -3.16 -1.05 8.50
N PHE A 191 -2.29 -1.15 7.51
CA PHE A 191 -1.90 -2.43 6.93
C PHE A 191 -1.11 -3.30 7.91
N TRP A 192 -0.10 -2.75 8.60
CA TRP A 192 0.67 -3.47 9.60
C TRP A 192 -0.16 -3.88 10.81
N LEU A 193 -1.05 -3.00 11.28
CA LEU A 193 -1.97 -3.31 12.37
C LEU A 193 -2.88 -4.49 11.99
N SER A 194 -3.45 -4.49 10.78
CA SER A 194 -4.20 -5.63 10.26
C SER A 194 -3.36 -6.92 10.22
N CYS A 195 -2.15 -6.87 9.65
CA CYS A 195 -1.25 -8.01 9.59
C CYS A 195 -0.83 -8.55 10.98
N ALA A 196 -0.78 -7.69 11.99
CA ALA A 196 -0.47 -8.08 13.37
C ALA A 196 -1.62 -8.85 14.04
N THR A 197 -2.85 -8.71 13.55
CA THR A 197 -4.02 -9.41 14.12
C THR A 197 -4.18 -10.85 13.61
N PHE A 198 -3.48 -11.23 12.54
CA PHE A 198 -3.59 -12.55 11.94
C PHE A 198 -2.57 -13.54 12.49
N GLN A 199 -2.99 -14.79 12.64
CA GLN A 199 -2.12 -15.89 13.04
C GLN A 199 -1.12 -16.24 11.93
N ARG A 200 0.12 -16.56 12.34
CA ARG A 200 1.20 -17.01 11.48
C ARG A 200 1.24 -18.53 11.34
N ASP A 201 1.74 -19.00 10.21
CA ASP A 201 1.98 -20.43 9.94
C ASP A 201 3.14 -20.99 10.78
N ASP A 202 3.44 -22.28 10.64
CA ASP A 202 4.51 -22.94 11.40
C ASP A 202 5.91 -22.37 11.09
N SER A 203 6.10 -21.86 9.86
CA SER A 203 7.33 -21.13 9.52
C SER A 203 7.46 -19.84 10.33
N GLY A 204 6.33 -19.25 10.73
CA GLY A 204 6.22 -18.03 11.52
C GLY A 204 6.14 -16.76 10.65
N TRP A 205 6.05 -16.92 9.33
CA TRP A 205 6.13 -15.81 8.39
C TRP A 205 4.82 -15.56 7.65
N GLU A 206 4.23 -16.60 7.04
CA GLU A 206 3.03 -16.48 6.20
C GLU A 206 1.74 -16.43 7.04
N LEU A 207 0.67 -15.90 6.46
CA LEU A 207 -0.64 -15.82 7.12
C LEU A 207 -1.40 -17.14 6.93
N VAL A 208 -1.98 -17.68 8.02
CA VAL A 208 -2.76 -18.93 7.97
C VAL A 208 -4.10 -18.73 7.29
N GLY A 209 -4.41 -19.63 6.35
CA GLY A 209 -5.75 -19.81 5.76
C GLY A 209 -6.17 -18.72 4.77
N ASP A 210 -5.22 -18.05 4.12
CA ASP A 210 -5.46 -16.99 3.14
C ASP A 210 -6.49 -15.93 3.59
N ARG A 211 -6.50 -15.67 4.90
CA ARG A 211 -7.39 -14.70 5.53
C ARG A 211 -7.03 -13.30 5.08
N ARG A 212 -8.04 -12.56 4.61
CA ARG A 212 -7.93 -11.15 4.21
C ARG A 212 -9.08 -10.37 4.83
N GLU A 213 -8.86 -9.08 5.02
CA GLU A 213 -9.90 -8.14 5.47
C GLU A 213 -9.78 -6.83 4.72
N VAL A 214 -10.90 -6.12 4.58
CA VAL A 214 -10.92 -4.81 3.91
C VAL A 214 -10.07 -3.78 4.65
N ALA A 215 -9.98 -3.89 5.98
CA ALA A 215 -9.19 -2.98 6.82
C ALA A 215 -7.70 -2.92 6.42
N MET A 216 -7.13 -3.98 5.83
CA MET A 216 -5.74 -4.00 5.34
C MET A 216 -5.44 -2.88 4.32
N LEU A 217 -6.45 -2.48 3.54
CA LEU A 217 -6.34 -1.46 2.50
C LEU A 217 -6.99 -0.13 2.89
N SER A 218 -7.51 -0.01 4.11
CA SER A 218 -8.18 1.21 4.58
C SER A 218 -7.27 2.44 4.52
N GLY A 219 -5.98 2.31 4.84
CA GLY A 219 -5.03 3.41 4.73
C GLY A 219 -4.79 3.88 3.29
N VAL A 220 -4.64 2.93 2.37
CA VAL A 220 -4.48 3.20 0.93
C VAL A 220 -5.72 3.89 0.37
N VAL A 221 -6.91 3.42 0.73
CA VAL A 221 -8.18 4.06 0.30
C VAL A 221 -8.34 5.44 0.94
N CYS A 222 -8.06 5.59 2.22
CA CYS A 222 -8.20 6.85 2.96
C CYS A 222 -7.32 7.95 2.37
N VAL A 223 -6.00 7.71 2.31
CA VAL A 223 -5.05 8.72 1.83
C VAL A 223 -5.11 8.80 0.31
N GLY A 224 -5.05 7.65 -0.36
CA GLY A 224 -4.93 7.57 -1.80
C GLY A 224 -6.16 8.04 -2.58
N MET A 225 -7.37 7.72 -2.09
CA MET A 225 -8.63 8.05 -2.75
C MET A 225 -9.40 9.15 -2.03
N GLY A 226 -9.61 9.01 -0.71
CA GLY A 226 -10.36 9.96 0.12
C GLY A 226 -9.77 11.36 0.10
N ASP A 227 -8.54 11.53 0.61
CA ASP A 227 -7.84 12.83 0.65
C ASP A 227 -7.60 13.40 -0.76
N ALA A 228 -7.38 12.55 -1.75
CA ALA A 228 -7.31 12.99 -3.15
C ALA A 228 -8.65 13.59 -3.64
N ALA A 229 -9.77 12.90 -3.43
CA ALA A 229 -11.08 13.39 -3.83
C ALA A 229 -11.48 14.66 -3.07
N ALA A 230 -11.25 14.70 -1.75
CA ALA A 230 -11.58 15.84 -0.89
C ALA A 230 -10.89 17.12 -1.35
N SER A 231 -9.59 17.04 -1.64
CA SER A 231 -8.79 18.18 -2.08
C SER A 231 -9.04 18.59 -3.54
N LEU A 232 -9.31 17.66 -4.46
CA LEU A 232 -9.61 17.99 -5.85
C LEU A 232 -11.00 18.63 -5.97
N ILE A 233 -12.01 18.04 -5.34
CA ILE A 233 -13.39 18.54 -5.37
C ILE A 233 -13.55 19.75 -4.46
N GLY A 234 -12.97 19.74 -3.26
CA GLY A 234 -13.05 20.86 -2.32
C GLY A 234 -12.39 22.13 -2.84
N ARG A 235 -11.32 22.04 -3.65
CA ARG A 235 -10.73 23.22 -4.31
C ARG A 235 -11.59 23.75 -5.45
N ARG A 236 -12.17 22.85 -6.27
CA ARG A 236 -12.92 23.23 -7.47
C ARG A 236 -14.36 23.66 -7.19
N PHE A 237 -14.99 23.05 -6.19
CA PHE A 237 -16.43 23.18 -5.90
C PHE A 237 -16.74 23.52 -4.44
N GLY A 238 -15.75 23.57 -3.54
CA GLY A 238 -15.96 23.77 -2.11
C GLY A 238 -16.33 25.18 -1.72
N ARG A 239 -17.63 25.49 -1.80
CA ARG A 239 -18.21 26.80 -1.43
C ARG A 239 -18.61 26.85 0.03
N THR A 240 -19.16 25.76 0.55
CA THR A 240 -19.72 25.71 1.91
C THR A 240 -18.65 25.22 2.89
N LYS A 241 -18.06 26.15 3.64
CA LYS A 241 -17.00 25.82 4.61
C LYS A 241 -17.59 25.32 5.92
N TRP A 242 -16.88 24.39 6.55
CA TRP A 242 -17.17 24.03 7.93
C TRP A 242 -16.99 25.24 8.86
N PRO A 243 -17.76 25.36 9.95
CA PRO A 243 -17.76 26.54 10.81
C PRO A 243 -16.51 26.65 11.71
N TRP A 244 -15.68 25.60 11.77
CA TRP A 244 -14.44 25.60 12.54
C TRP A 244 -13.22 26.00 11.71
N ILE A 245 -12.13 26.29 12.42
CA ILE A 245 -10.84 26.69 11.85
C ILE A 245 -10.32 25.55 10.96
N GLY A 246 -9.88 25.83 9.73
CA GLY A 246 -9.25 24.81 8.87
C GLY A 246 -9.61 24.89 7.38
N GLY A 247 -10.61 25.68 6.99
CA GLY A 247 -10.91 25.96 5.57
C GLY A 247 -11.42 24.78 4.74
N LYS A 248 -11.72 23.63 5.38
CA LYS A 248 -12.30 22.44 4.76
C LYS A 248 -13.77 22.71 4.40
N SER A 249 -14.21 22.13 3.29
CA SER A 249 -15.56 22.35 2.71
C SER A 249 -16.44 21.12 2.84
N LEU A 250 -17.75 21.30 3.02
CA LEU A 250 -18.74 20.22 3.01
C LEU A 250 -18.70 19.42 1.71
N GLU A 251 -18.53 20.07 0.57
CA GLU A 251 -18.45 19.41 -0.75
C GLU A 251 -17.21 18.51 -0.85
N GLY A 252 -16.09 18.96 -0.28
CA GLY A 252 -14.87 18.16 -0.14
C GLY A 252 -15.06 16.97 0.79
N SER A 253 -15.71 17.16 1.94
CA SER A 253 -16.03 16.08 2.87
C SER A 253 -16.98 15.04 2.26
N LEU A 254 -17.99 15.48 1.51
CA LEU A 254 -18.87 14.57 0.77
C LEU A 254 -18.09 13.76 -0.28
N ALA A 255 -17.20 14.42 -1.03
CA ALA A 255 -16.34 13.73 -2.00
C ALA A 255 -15.41 12.70 -1.33
N PHE A 256 -14.85 13.01 -0.16
CA PHE A 256 -14.08 12.07 0.65
C PHE A 256 -14.91 10.83 0.99
N ALA A 257 -16.10 11.03 1.59
CA ALA A 257 -16.94 9.93 2.06
C ALA A 257 -17.37 9.00 0.91
N ILE A 258 -17.73 9.58 -0.25
CA ILE A 258 -18.07 8.82 -1.46
C ILE A 258 -16.85 8.04 -1.98
N ALA A 259 -15.68 8.68 -2.05
CA ALA A 259 -14.46 8.04 -2.54
C ALA A 259 -14.01 6.89 -1.63
N VAL A 260 -14.12 7.05 -0.30
CA VAL A 260 -13.85 5.98 0.66
C VAL A 260 -14.86 4.85 0.53
N CYS A 261 -16.15 5.15 0.46
CA CYS A 261 -17.18 4.12 0.27
C CYS A 261 -16.91 3.32 -1.01
N ALA A 262 -16.68 4.00 -2.14
CA ALA A 262 -16.37 3.35 -3.41
C ALA A 262 -15.08 2.53 -3.35
N GLY A 263 -14.02 3.07 -2.73
CA GLY A 263 -12.74 2.38 -2.57
C GLY A 263 -12.85 1.12 -1.71
N LEU A 264 -13.52 1.19 -0.56
CA LEU A 264 -13.75 0.03 0.30
C LEU A 264 -14.64 -1.02 -0.38
N SER A 265 -15.68 -0.60 -1.11
CA SER A 265 -16.51 -1.50 -1.93
C SER A 265 -15.71 -2.19 -3.03
N PHE A 266 -14.81 -1.46 -3.69
CA PHE A 266 -13.90 -2.06 -4.67
C PHE A 266 -12.94 -3.06 -4.01
N VAL A 267 -12.40 -2.75 -2.83
CA VAL A 267 -11.56 -3.68 -2.06
C VAL A 267 -12.34 -4.94 -1.68
N LYS A 268 -13.59 -4.83 -1.23
CA LYS A 268 -14.44 -5.99 -0.92
C LYS A 268 -14.73 -6.84 -2.17
N LEU A 269 -14.99 -6.19 -3.30
CA LEU A 269 -15.17 -6.86 -4.58
C LEU A 269 -13.88 -7.59 -4.98
N TRP A 270 -12.72 -6.95 -4.85
CA TRP A 270 -11.42 -7.55 -5.14
C TRP A 270 -11.16 -8.76 -4.25
N LEU A 271 -11.44 -8.66 -2.95
CA LEU A 271 -11.34 -9.77 -1.99
C LEU A 271 -12.15 -10.98 -2.46
N ARG A 272 -13.41 -10.75 -2.85
CA ARG A 272 -14.30 -11.83 -3.33
C ARG A 272 -13.89 -12.39 -4.68
N VAL A 273 -13.60 -11.54 -5.66
CA VAL A 273 -13.22 -11.96 -7.02
C VAL A 273 -11.91 -12.74 -7.00
N GLY A 274 -10.96 -12.36 -6.14
CA GLY A 274 -9.72 -13.11 -5.98
C GLY A 274 -9.86 -14.42 -5.21
N GLY A 275 -11.01 -14.69 -4.60
CA GLY A 275 -11.27 -15.94 -3.88
C GLY A 275 -10.52 -16.07 -2.55
N TRP A 276 -10.15 -14.96 -1.91
CA TRP A 276 -9.56 -14.99 -0.56
C TRP A 276 -10.61 -15.25 0.53
N THR A 277 -10.14 -15.74 1.68
CA THR A 277 -11.01 -15.99 2.83
C THR A 277 -11.30 -14.69 3.56
N ASP A 278 -12.53 -14.20 3.42
CA ASP A 278 -13.00 -12.98 4.09
C ASP A 278 -13.30 -13.24 5.57
N VAL A 279 -12.56 -12.61 6.46
CA VAL A 279 -12.76 -12.77 7.91
C VAL A 279 -14.05 -12.18 8.43
N ASN A 280 -14.68 -11.28 7.67
CA ASN A 280 -15.92 -10.60 8.03
C ASN A 280 -17.10 -11.04 7.14
N ALA A 281 -17.00 -12.20 6.46
CA ALA A 281 -18.10 -12.75 5.67
C ALA A 281 -19.32 -13.05 6.54
N MET A 282 -20.50 -12.63 6.07
CA MET A 282 -21.77 -12.91 6.76
C MET A 282 -22.28 -14.30 6.37
N ILE A 283 -22.19 -15.27 7.29
CA ILE A 283 -22.64 -16.65 7.07
C ILE A 283 -24.18 -16.70 7.00
N GLY A 284 -24.72 -17.38 5.98
CA GLY A 284 -26.16 -17.60 5.82
C GLY A 284 -26.95 -16.42 5.25
N VAL A 285 -26.27 -15.39 4.75
CA VAL A 285 -26.88 -14.21 4.11
C VAL A 285 -26.68 -14.28 2.60
N THR A 286 -27.66 -13.80 1.82
CA THR A 286 -27.51 -13.72 0.37
C THR A 286 -26.45 -12.67 -0.01
N SER A 287 -25.72 -12.92 -1.09
CA SER A 287 -24.62 -12.05 -1.55
C SER A 287 -25.05 -10.59 -1.78
N THR A 288 -26.31 -10.37 -2.18
CA THR A 288 -26.91 -9.05 -2.41
C THR A 288 -27.17 -8.29 -1.11
N VAL A 289 -27.70 -8.97 -0.09
CA VAL A 289 -27.96 -8.38 1.23
C VAL A 289 -26.64 -8.06 1.92
N GLU A 290 -25.67 -8.97 1.85
CA GLU A 290 -24.34 -8.72 2.42
C GLU A 290 -23.66 -7.52 1.75
N ALA A 291 -23.75 -7.39 0.41
CA ALA A 291 -23.22 -6.24 -0.31
C ALA A 291 -23.93 -4.92 0.09
N ALA A 292 -25.25 -4.93 0.25
CA ALA A 292 -26.00 -3.76 0.70
C ALA A 292 -25.61 -3.33 2.12
N VAL A 293 -25.52 -4.28 3.06
CA VAL A 293 -25.07 -4.04 4.43
C VAL A 293 -23.64 -3.50 4.44
N PHE A 294 -22.75 -4.08 3.63
CA PHE A 294 -21.38 -3.63 3.49
C PHE A 294 -21.30 -2.17 3.01
N VAL A 295 -22.06 -1.80 1.96
CA VAL A 295 -22.06 -0.42 1.42
C VAL A 295 -22.55 0.58 2.48
N VAL A 296 -23.59 0.25 3.25
CA VAL A 296 -24.07 1.11 4.34
C VAL A 296 -23.00 1.30 5.40
N LYS A 297 -22.35 0.22 5.85
CA LYS A 297 -21.24 0.29 6.82
C LYS A 297 -20.04 1.08 6.26
N ALA A 298 -19.70 0.90 4.99
CA ALA A 298 -18.60 1.60 4.34
C ALA A 298 -18.88 3.09 4.20
N LEU A 299 -20.13 3.47 3.90
CA LEU A 299 -20.57 4.87 3.89
C LEU A 299 -20.49 5.49 5.29
N LEU A 300 -20.94 4.78 6.33
CA LEU A 300 -20.82 5.24 7.72
C LEU A 300 -19.35 5.46 8.11
N ALA A 301 -18.47 4.52 7.77
CA ALA A 301 -17.03 4.64 8.00
C ALA A 301 -16.44 5.84 7.25
N GLY A 302 -16.80 6.02 5.97
CA GLY A 302 -16.37 7.14 5.13
C GLY A 302 -16.84 8.50 5.66
N CYS A 303 -18.10 8.61 6.11
CA CYS A 303 -18.63 9.82 6.73
C CYS A 303 -17.92 10.16 8.04
N ALA A 304 -17.67 9.16 8.90
CA ALA A 304 -16.97 9.37 10.16
C ALA A 304 -15.49 9.74 9.95
N ALA A 305 -14.80 9.09 9.01
CA ALA A 305 -13.43 9.46 8.65
C ALA A 305 -13.35 10.86 8.02
N SER A 306 -14.30 11.23 7.16
CA SER A 306 -14.37 12.58 6.60
C SER A 306 -14.66 13.64 7.65
N PHE A 307 -15.54 13.35 8.61
CA PHE A 307 -15.80 14.23 9.74
C PHE A 307 -14.53 14.43 10.59
N MET A 308 -13.80 13.34 10.88
CA MET A 308 -12.52 13.39 11.58
C MET A 308 -11.50 14.23 10.82
N GLU A 309 -11.37 14.03 9.50
CA GLU A 309 -10.53 14.85 8.64
C GLU A 309 -10.89 16.33 8.76
N ALA A 310 -12.19 16.63 8.75
CA ALA A 310 -12.67 18.00 8.79
C ALA A 310 -12.34 18.67 10.13
N VAL A 311 -12.58 18.00 11.26
CA VAL A 311 -12.39 18.53 12.62
C VAL A 311 -10.91 18.61 13.04
N LEU A 312 -10.03 17.81 12.44
CA LEU A 312 -8.61 17.77 12.80
C LEU A 312 -7.87 19.04 12.34
N THR A 313 -7.48 19.90 13.28
CA THR A 313 -6.81 21.19 12.99
C THR A 313 -5.34 21.27 13.37
N GLY A 314 -4.84 20.36 14.22
CA GLY A 314 -3.49 20.41 14.79
C GLY A 314 -2.63 19.17 14.57
N ALA A 315 -3.18 18.09 14.02
CA ALA A 315 -2.44 16.86 13.72
C ALA A 315 -2.44 16.58 12.21
N ASN A 316 -1.51 15.74 11.76
CA ASN A 316 -1.41 15.40 10.35
C ASN A 316 -2.54 14.45 9.94
N ASP A 317 -3.41 14.91 9.04
CA ASP A 317 -4.57 14.17 8.54
C ASP A 317 -4.17 12.91 7.75
N ASN A 318 -3.01 12.93 7.07
CA ASN A 318 -2.49 11.75 6.37
C ASN A 318 -2.01 10.63 7.32
N VAL A 319 -1.95 10.86 8.64
CA VAL A 319 -1.61 9.83 9.62
C VAL A 319 -2.81 9.46 10.48
N VAL A 320 -3.51 10.46 11.03
CA VAL A 320 -4.59 10.22 12.00
C VAL A 320 -5.85 9.68 11.35
N VAL A 321 -6.25 10.24 10.20
CA VAL A 321 -7.52 9.86 9.54
C VAL A 321 -7.49 8.40 9.04
N PRO A 322 -6.38 7.90 8.44
CA PRO A 322 -6.25 6.49 8.07
C PRO A 322 -6.38 5.52 9.25
N ILE A 323 -5.80 5.86 10.40
CA ILE A 323 -5.90 5.05 11.61
C ILE A 323 -7.34 5.05 12.13
N ALA A 324 -8.00 6.20 12.13
CA ALA A 324 -9.42 6.29 12.50
C ALA A 324 -10.29 5.46 11.54
N LEU A 325 -10.05 5.53 10.22
CA LEU A 325 -10.77 4.71 9.24
C LEU A 325 -10.51 3.21 9.48
N TRP A 326 -9.28 2.81 9.78
CA TRP A 326 -8.95 1.43 10.13
C TRP A 326 -9.73 0.93 11.35
N LEU A 327 -9.76 1.73 12.43
CA LEU A 327 -10.54 1.42 13.64
C LEU A 327 -12.03 1.29 13.32
N LEU A 328 -12.57 2.16 12.46
CA LEU A 328 -13.97 2.09 12.01
C LEU A 328 -14.22 0.83 11.17
N CYS A 329 -13.32 0.47 10.25
CA CYS A 329 -13.44 -0.74 9.45
C CYS A 329 -13.46 -1.99 10.33
N ARG A 330 -12.59 -2.04 11.33
CA ARG A 330 -12.53 -3.15 12.31
C ARG A 330 -13.76 -3.17 13.22
N GLY A 331 -14.18 -2.01 13.73
CA GLY A 331 -15.34 -1.90 14.63
C GLY A 331 -16.67 -2.22 13.94
N LEU A 332 -16.82 -1.86 12.67
CA LEU A 332 -18.00 -2.16 11.85
C LEU A 332 -17.95 -3.55 11.21
N GLN A 333 -16.84 -4.29 11.33
CA GLN A 333 -16.61 -5.58 10.69
C GLN A 333 -16.87 -5.50 9.17
N LEU A 334 -16.12 -4.63 8.50
CA LEU A 334 -16.13 -4.46 7.03
C LEU A 334 -15.38 -5.59 6.31
#